data_AF-A0A259F650-F1
#
_entry.id   AF-A0A259F650-F1
#
_cell.length_a   1.000
_cell.length_b   1.000
_cell.length_c   1.000
_cell.angle_alpha   90.00
_cell.angle_beta   90.00
_cell.angle_gamma   90.00
#
_symmetry.space_group_name_H-M   'P 1'
#
loop_
_entity.id
_entity.type
_entity.pdbx_description
1 polymer ?
#
loop_
_entity_poly.entity_id
_entity_poly.type
_entity_poly.pdbx_seq_one_letter_code
_entity_poly.pdbx_strand_id
1 'polypeptide(L)'
;MNVLIILGHPRTDSLCGALADAFGEGATEAGAAVRRLDLATLDFDPDVHTPSPNQQAFEADLLTARELIRWAEHLVFVYPTWWGTMPALLKGFLDRVLTPNFAFRTCEGGTGYQGLLGGRSAQLITTMDTPPLIHRLIYRQPGRNAMARATLGFCGIRPVRSLVCGSVKDASQEQRQHWLEQARRHGKSLDRGRITPGEQLRHKAGAWLKAMRLQFYPMTWLAYTAGALAASPAGGVFGNPLFWLGYLCLFLLEVATVLINEGVDFPSDRDNRFYSTFTGGSRVLVEGLLSRRELRIGIAVALVAFLAASALLLSLMPASALVTVSVLGVVMTLLAIGYTAPPLKLSYHGLGELDVSVTHSIGVILCGYVFLGGAWNDVLPWLLSLPLLLAIMPSITLSGIPDLEANAAAGKRTLAVRLGQRGALMLALSFTLLAGGAGLISQMMNLAGGAFEGIAYAVIPHAALLSWLLAKRIESGKPAGRIDGLMAASLTYVLWFGLFPLFRLAG
;
A
#
# COMPACT_ATOMS: atom_id res chain seq x y z
N MET A 1 -16.91 20.89 -16.11
CA MET A 1 -16.58 20.28 -14.81
C MET A 1 -17.63 20.68 -13.79
N ASN A 2 -17.99 19.79 -12.86
CA ASN A 2 -19.02 20.06 -11.85
C ASN A 2 -18.40 20.45 -10.50
N VAL A 3 -18.79 21.60 -9.97
CA VAL A 3 -18.30 22.16 -8.70
C VAL A 3 -19.46 22.32 -7.72
N LEU A 4 -19.31 21.76 -6.53
CA LEU A 4 -20.23 21.99 -5.42
C LEU A 4 -19.55 22.80 -4.33
N ILE A 5 -20.11 23.96 -4.01
CA ILE A 5 -19.68 24.84 -2.92
C ILE A 5 -20.59 24.57 -1.72
N ILE A 6 -19.99 24.22 -0.58
CA ILE A 6 -20.67 23.95 0.68
C ILE A 6 -20.26 25.04 1.66
N LEU A 7 -21.20 25.92 2.03
CA LEU A 7 -21.00 26.97 3.00
C LEU A 7 -21.36 26.45 4.41
N GLY A 8 -20.33 26.16 5.20
CA GLY A 8 -20.45 25.70 6.59
C GLY A 8 -20.49 26.85 7.59
N HIS A 9 -21.29 27.88 7.33
CA HIS A 9 -21.46 29.05 8.19
C HIS A 9 -22.94 29.21 8.56
N PRO A 10 -23.32 29.58 9.80
CA PRO A 10 -24.73 29.75 10.20
C PRO A 10 -25.43 30.96 9.55
N ARG A 11 -24.73 31.70 8.69
CA ARG A 11 -25.22 32.90 8.01
C ARG A 11 -24.64 32.96 6.62
N THR A 12 -25.47 33.38 5.66
CA THR A 12 -25.06 33.57 4.26
C THR A 12 -24.42 34.95 4.04
N ASP A 13 -24.79 35.96 4.83
CA ASP A 13 -24.26 37.34 4.80
C ASP A 13 -22.95 37.51 5.58
N SER A 14 -21.98 36.61 5.34
CA SER A 14 -20.70 36.60 6.05
C SER A 14 -19.51 36.74 5.10
N LEU A 15 -18.30 36.99 5.65
CA LEU A 15 -17.06 36.93 4.86
C LEU A 15 -16.89 35.54 4.20
N CYS A 16 -17.31 34.46 4.87
CA CYS A 16 -17.32 33.12 4.28
C CYS A 16 -18.31 33.04 3.10
N GLY A 17 -19.49 33.66 3.21
CA GLY A 17 -20.43 33.77 2.10
C GLY A 17 -19.82 34.49 0.90
N ALA A 18 -19.22 35.66 1.13
CA ALA A 18 -18.54 36.42 0.07
C ALA A 18 -17.37 35.65 -0.57
N LEU A 19 -16.60 34.88 0.21
CA LEU A 19 -15.53 34.01 -0.31
C LEU A 19 -16.08 32.86 -1.14
N ALA A 20 -17.22 32.29 -0.75
CA ALA A 20 -17.93 31.26 -1.51
C ALA A 20 -18.42 31.81 -2.86
N ASP A 21 -19.00 33.01 -2.86
CA ASP A 21 -19.43 33.70 -4.09
C ASP A 21 -18.26 34.01 -5.01
N ALA A 22 -17.20 34.62 -4.48
CA ALA A 22 -16.01 34.94 -5.28
C ALA A 22 -15.40 33.69 -5.92
N PHE A 23 -15.29 32.57 -5.19
CA PHE A 23 -14.84 31.31 -5.76
C PHE A 23 -15.80 30.80 -6.85
N GLY A 24 -17.11 30.86 -6.61
CA GLY A 24 -18.14 30.44 -7.56
C GLY A 24 -18.14 31.24 -8.86
N GLU A 25 -17.95 32.55 -8.78
CA GLU A 25 -17.77 33.42 -9.95
C GLU A 25 -16.56 33.00 -10.76
N GLY A 26 -15.39 32.85 -10.11
CA GLY A 26 -14.18 32.41 -10.78
C GLY A 26 -14.34 31.03 -11.43
N ALA A 27 -15.00 30.09 -10.76
CA ALA A 27 -15.27 28.76 -11.31
C ALA A 27 -16.22 28.81 -12.51
N THR A 28 -17.23 29.68 -12.47
CA THR A 28 -18.16 29.89 -13.60
C THR A 28 -17.43 30.50 -14.79
N GLU A 29 -16.53 31.46 -14.57
CA GLU A 29 -15.66 32.02 -15.62
C GLU A 29 -14.73 30.99 -16.24
N ALA A 30 -14.32 29.97 -15.48
CA ALA A 30 -13.56 28.83 -15.96
C ALA A 30 -14.41 27.80 -16.75
N GLY A 31 -15.72 28.07 -16.95
CA GLY A 31 -16.63 27.16 -17.63
C GLY A 31 -17.09 25.97 -16.76
N ALA A 32 -16.95 26.05 -15.44
CA ALA A 32 -17.49 25.03 -14.55
C ALA A 32 -19.00 25.22 -14.33
N ALA A 33 -19.73 24.11 -14.23
CA ALA A 33 -21.09 24.12 -13.70
C ALA A 33 -20.99 24.19 -12.17
N VAL A 34 -21.50 25.27 -11.58
CA VAL A 34 -21.40 25.53 -10.14
C VAL A 34 -22.76 25.34 -9.48
N ARG A 35 -22.78 24.62 -8.36
CA ARG A 35 -23.93 24.56 -7.44
C ARG A 35 -23.47 24.94 -6.04
N ARG A 36 -24.35 25.57 -5.28
CA ARG A 36 -24.08 26.03 -3.92
C ARG A 36 -25.07 25.38 -2.95
N LEU A 37 -24.56 24.97 -1.79
CA LEU A 37 -25.31 24.37 -0.70
C LEU A 37 -24.98 25.14 0.58
N ASP A 38 -25.93 25.92 1.06
CA ASP A 38 -25.79 26.72 2.26
C ASP A 38 -26.35 25.96 3.45
N LEU A 39 -25.48 25.48 4.34
CA LEU A 39 -25.91 24.60 5.42
C LEU A 39 -26.87 25.28 6.42
N ALA A 40 -26.85 26.61 6.49
CA ALA A 40 -27.75 27.39 7.33
C ALA A 40 -29.21 27.38 6.85
N THR A 41 -29.46 27.01 5.59
CA THR A 41 -30.82 26.97 5.02
C THR A 41 -31.38 25.55 4.93
N LEU A 42 -30.60 24.54 5.33
CA LEU A 42 -31.05 23.15 5.30
C LEU A 42 -31.84 22.81 6.56
N ASP A 43 -32.90 22.03 6.39
CA ASP A 43 -33.67 21.44 7.46
C ASP A 43 -33.21 19.99 7.69
N PHE A 44 -32.33 19.81 8.67
CA PHE A 44 -31.83 18.50 9.08
C PHE A 44 -31.41 18.50 10.55
N ASP A 45 -31.46 17.33 11.17
CA ASP A 45 -30.92 17.12 12.50
C ASP A 45 -29.41 16.85 12.42
N PRO A 46 -28.55 17.75 12.96
CA PRO A 46 -27.10 17.58 12.94
C PRO A 46 -26.62 16.50 13.90
N ASP A 47 -27.43 16.11 14.88
CA ASP A 47 -27.06 15.14 15.90
C ASP A 47 -27.39 13.71 15.45
N VAL A 48 -26.53 12.78 15.86
CA VAL A 48 -26.73 11.35 15.63
C VAL A 48 -27.31 10.74 16.89
N HIS A 49 -28.59 10.36 16.84
CA HIS A 49 -29.33 9.82 17.99
C HIS A 49 -29.33 8.29 18.07
N THR A 50 -28.78 7.62 17.06
CA THR A 50 -28.72 6.16 16.97
C THR A 50 -27.30 5.66 17.19
N PRO A 51 -27.09 4.37 17.53
CA PRO A 51 -25.76 3.79 17.66
C PRO A 51 -24.87 3.95 16.40
N SER A 52 -25.48 4.15 15.23
CA SER A 52 -24.77 4.41 13.98
C SER A 52 -25.55 5.40 13.11
N PRO A 53 -24.89 6.41 12.50
CA PRO A 53 -25.56 7.37 11.61
C PRO A 53 -26.37 6.71 10.47
N ASN A 54 -26.00 5.49 10.05
CA ASN A 54 -26.71 4.71 9.04
C ASN A 54 -28.14 4.31 9.42
N GLN A 55 -28.45 4.27 10.71
CA GLN A 55 -29.73 3.83 11.23
C GLN A 55 -30.73 4.98 11.36
N GLN A 56 -30.25 6.21 11.27
CA GLN A 56 -31.09 7.41 11.31
C GLN A 56 -31.46 7.81 9.89
N ALA A 57 -32.76 7.90 9.62
CA ALA A 57 -33.30 8.23 8.31
C ALA A 57 -32.73 9.57 7.81
N PHE A 58 -32.56 9.68 6.49
CA PHE A 58 -32.12 10.92 5.86
C PHE A 58 -33.31 11.83 5.59
N GLU A 59 -33.17 13.09 5.99
CA GLU A 59 -34.03 14.19 5.60
C GLU A 59 -33.87 14.49 4.10
N ALA A 60 -34.87 15.13 3.49
CA ALA A 60 -34.87 15.43 2.05
C ALA A 60 -33.64 16.26 1.64
N ASP A 61 -33.23 17.20 2.49
CA ASP A 61 -32.07 18.06 2.25
C ASP A 61 -30.76 17.27 2.30
N LEU A 62 -30.64 16.26 3.17
CA LEU A 62 -29.46 15.39 3.19
C LEU A 62 -29.40 14.45 1.99
N LEU A 63 -30.56 13.97 1.50
CA LEU A 63 -30.62 13.21 0.25
C LEU A 63 -30.16 14.07 -0.93
N THR A 64 -30.67 15.29 -1.03
CA THR A 64 -30.26 16.27 -2.04
C THR A 64 -28.75 16.56 -1.95
N ALA A 65 -28.22 16.76 -0.74
CA ALA A 65 -26.79 16.97 -0.53
C ALA A 65 -25.94 15.77 -1.01
N ARG A 66 -26.39 14.53 -0.79
CA ARG A 66 -25.71 13.32 -1.28
C ARG A 66 -25.71 13.24 -2.81
N GLU A 67 -26.80 13.63 -3.46
CA GLU A 67 -26.87 13.72 -4.92
C GLU A 67 -25.92 14.77 -5.47
N LEU A 68 -25.86 15.95 -4.85
CA LEU A 68 -24.93 17.01 -5.21
C LEU A 68 -23.47 16.58 -5.05
N ILE A 69 -23.13 15.88 -3.95
CA ILE A 69 -21.79 15.33 -3.73
C ILE A 69 -21.44 14.28 -4.80
N ARG A 70 -22.40 13.45 -5.21
CA ARG A 70 -22.21 12.49 -6.32
C ARG A 70 -21.98 13.20 -7.65
N TRP A 71 -22.76 14.25 -7.93
CA TRP A 71 -22.66 15.06 -9.15
C TRP A 71 -21.34 15.83 -9.25
N ALA A 72 -20.78 16.27 -8.12
CA ALA A 72 -19.57 17.08 -8.06
C ALA A 72 -18.29 16.31 -8.39
N GLU A 73 -17.42 16.92 -9.19
CA GLU A 73 -16.05 16.47 -9.45
C GLU A 73 -15.02 17.23 -8.57
N HIS A 74 -15.41 18.43 -8.14
CA HIS A 74 -14.65 19.29 -7.23
C HIS A 74 -15.56 19.80 -6.09
N LEU A 75 -15.15 19.56 -4.85
CA LEU A 75 -15.88 20.01 -3.65
C LEU A 75 -15.19 21.21 -3.02
N VAL A 76 -15.93 22.25 -2.69
CA VAL A 76 -15.40 23.45 -2.05
C VAL A 76 -16.08 23.60 -0.70
N PHE A 77 -15.31 23.61 0.37
CA PHE A 77 -15.83 23.83 1.72
C PHE A 77 -15.38 25.20 2.20
N VAL A 78 -16.33 26.07 2.51
CA VAL A 78 -16.08 27.43 2.99
C VAL A 78 -16.64 27.56 4.40
N TYR A 79 -15.78 27.79 5.40
CA TYR A 79 -16.22 27.84 6.80
C TYR A 79 -15.21 28.56 7.71
N PRO A 80 -15.66 29.15 8.83
CA PRO A 80 -14.75 29.72 9.82
C PRO A 80 -14.12 28.63 10.69
N THR A 81 -12.88 28.84 11.12
CA THR A 81 -12.21 27.96 12.07
C THR A 81 -12.63 28.33 13.49
N TRP A 82 -13.42 27.47 14.13
CA TRP A 82 -13.86 27.62 15.52
C TRP A 82 -13.27 26.50 16.36
N TRP A 83 -12.68 26.86 17.51
CA TRP A 83 -11.99 25.92 18.40
C TRP A 83 -10.99 25.01 17.67
N GLY A 84 -10.26 25.59 16.71
CA GLY A 84 -9.25 24.88 15.90
C GLY A 84 -9.80 24.02 14.76
N THR A 85 -11.12 23.89 14.59
CA THR A 85 -11.73 23.04 13.55
C THR A 85 -12.93 23.71 12.86
N MET A 86 -13.74 22.93 12.14
CA MET A 86 -14.99 23.36 11.50
C MET A 86 -16.11 23.62 12.52
N PRO A 87 -17.12 24.46 12.20
CA PRO A 87 -18.28 24.68 13.07
C PRO A 87 -19.11 23.41 13.29
N ALA A 88 -19.85 23.36 14.40
CA ALA A 88 -20.72 22.22 14.75
C ALA A 88 -21.72 21.88 13.64
N LEU A 89 -22.32 22.89 13.00
CA LEU A 89 -23.24 22.69 11.86
C LEU A 89 -22.59 21.89 10.72
N LEU A 90 -21.38 22.26 10.31
CA LEU A 90 -20.63 21.54 9.27
C LEU A 90 -20.21 20.15 9.76
N LYS A 91 -19.81 20.02 11.03
CA LYS A 91 -19.46 18.71 11.60
C LYS A 91 -20.64 17.75 11.62
N GLY A 92 -21.81 18.18 12.11
CA GLY A 92 -23.04 17.38 12.12
C GLY A 92 -23.47 17.00 10.70
N PHE A 93 -23.42 17.94 9.75
CA PHE A 93 -23.66 17.63 8.34
C PHE A 93 -22.74 16.51 7.82
N LEU A 94 -21.44 16.57 8.11
CA LEU A 94 -20.49 15.54 7.68
C LEU A 94 -20.78 14.19 8.35
N ASP A 95 -21.13 14.17 9.64
CA ASP A 95 -21.44 12.95 10.39
C ASP A 95 -22.70 12.25 9.84
N ARG A 96 -23.71 13.03 9.49
CA ARG A 96 -24.95 12.53 8.90
C ARG A 96 -24.74 12.09 7.46
N VAL A 97 -24.03 12.86 6.63
CA VAL A 97 -23.91 12.62 5.18
C VAL A 97 -22.85 11.58 4.81
N LEU A 98 -21.68 11.58 5.46
CA LEU A 98 -20.54 10.73 5.08
C LEU A 98 -20.60 9.33 5.71
N THR A 99 -21.67 8.61 5.40
CA THR A 99 -22.00 7.29 5.93
C THR A 99 -21.30 6.12 5.20
N PRO A 100 -21.14 4.95 5.87
CA PRO A 100 -20.79 3.70 5.21
C PRO A 100 -21.64 3.40 3.97
N ASN A 101 -21.03 2.78 2.96
CA ASN A 101 -21.59 2.49 1.64
C ASN A 101 -21.92 3.73 0.77
N PHE A 102 -21.73 4.95 1.29
CA PHE A 102 -21.73 6.18 0.51
C PHE A 102 -20.34 6.79 0.40
N ALA A 103 -19.72 7.08 1.54
CA ALA A 103 -18.44 7.78 1.61
C ALA A 103 -17.25 6.83 1.73
N PHE A 104 -17.45 5.72 2.43
CA PHE A 104 -16.44 4.68 2.63
C PHE A 104 -17.07 3.30 2.83
N ARG A 105 -16.26 2.25 2.79
CA ARG A 105 -16.63 0.89 3.19
C ARG A 105 -15.60 0.36 4.20
N THR A 106 -16.06 -0.22 5.30
CA THR A 106 -15.19 -0.87 6.29
C THR A 106 -14.66 -2.19 5.73
N CYS A 107 -13.38 -2.48 5.95
CA CYS A 107 -12.83 -3.81 5.69
C CYS A 107 -13.22 -4.74 6.85
N GLU A 108 -13.65 -5.96 6.54
CA GLU A 108 -14.01 -6.90 7.60
C GLU A 108 -12.74 -7.31 8.38
N GLY A 109 -12.90 -7.62 9.67
CA GLY A 109 -11.82 -8.17 10.50
C GLY A 109 -10.69 -7.21 10.93
N GLY A 110 -10.78 -5.89 10.68
CA GLY A 110 -9.78 -4.94 11.19
C GLY A 110 -10.11 -3.45 10.99
N THR A 111 -9.09 -2.58 11.09
CA THR A 111 -9.21 -1.11 11.05
C THR A 111 -9.12 -0.50 9.63
N GLY A 112 -9.19 -1.32 8.59
CA GLY A 112 -9.04 -0.89 7.19
C GLY A 112 -10.33 -0.30 6.63
N TYR A 113 -10.20 0.58 5.63
CA TYR A 113 -11.34 1.17 4.92
C TYR A 113 -11.02 1.42 3.44
N GLN A 114 -12.07 1.46 2.63
CA GLN A 114 -12.03 1.87 1.23
C GLN A 114 -12.81 3.18 1.07
N GLY A 115 -12.17 4.22 0.53
CA GLY A 115 -12.86 5.46 0.17
C GLY A 115 -13.70 5.27 -1.10
N LEU A 116 -14.96 5.72 -1.08
CA LEU A 116 -15.93 5.55 -2.18
C LEU A 116 -16.17 6.84 -2.98
N LEU A 117 -15.67 7.98 -2.51
CA LEU A 117 -15.74 9.28 -3.19
C LEU A 117 -14.46 9.61 -3.96
N GLY A 118 -13.69 8.58 -4.31
CA GLY A 118 -12.50 8.67 -5.15
C GLY A 118 -12.77 9.34 -6.50
N GLY A 119 -11.70 9.80 -7.15
CA GLY A 119 -11.81 10.52 -8.41
C GLY A 119 -12.32 11.95 -8.29
N ARG A 120 -12.45 12.52 -7.08
CA ARG A 120 -12.81 13.92 -6.81
C ARG A 120 -11.66 14.67 -6.15
N SER A 121 -11.62 15.99 -6.29
CA SER A 121 -10.69 16.86 -5.56
C SER A 121 -11.47 17.85 -4.68
N ALA A 122 -10.77 18.53 -3.76
CA ALA A 122 -11.42 19.53 -2.92
C ALA A 122 -10.58 20.79 -2.67
N GLN A 123 -11.27 21.88 -2.34
CA GLN A 123 -10.71 23.16 -1.90
C GLN A 123 -11.33 23.52 -0.55
N LEU A 124 -10.49 23.78 0.44
CA LEU A 124 -10.90 24.35 1.72
C LEU A 124 -10.64 25.86 1.67
N ILE A 125 -11.62 26.67 2.03
CA ILE A 125 -11.45 28.11 2.23
C ILE A 125 -11.87 28.39 3.66
N THR A 126 -10.88 28.69 4.51
CA THR A 126 -11.11 28.82 5.94
C THR A 126 -10.74 30.18 6.45
N THR A 127 -11.62 30.81 7.22
CA THR A 127 -11.34 32.08 7.90
C THR A 127 -10.95 31.84 9.37
N MET A 128 -10.02 32.60 9.94
CA MET A 128 -9.63 32.49 11.35
C MET A 128 -9.04 33.78 11.92
N ASP A 129 -9.09 33.94 13.24
CA ASP A 129 -8.45 35.07 13.94
C ASP A 129 -7.02 34.77 14.38
N THR A 130 -6.63 33.50 14.41
CA THR A 130 -5.23 33.12 14.68
C THR A 130 -4.37 33.44 13.45
N PRO A 131 -3.20 34.08 13.62
CA PRO A 131 -2.28 34.31 12.52
C PRO A 131 -1.92 32.99 11.81
N PRO A 132 -1.99 32.91 10.46
CA PRO A 132 -1.81 31.66 9.72
C PRO A 132 -0.48 30.94 9.98
N LEU A 133 0.59 31.69 10.28
CA LEU A 133 1.89 31.13 10.61
C LEU A 133 1.89 30.40 11.95
N ILE A 134 1.24 30.97 12.96
CA ILE A 134 1.06 30.36 14.30
C ILE A 134 0.20 29.11 14.17
N HIS A 135 -0.92 29.20 13.46
CA HIS A 135 -1.80 28.06 13.17
C HIS A 135 -1.04 26.92 12.45
N ARG A 136 -0.13 27.27 11.54
CA ARG A 136 0.67 26.30 10.78
C ARG A 136 1.77 25.64 11.61
N LEU A 137 2.57 26.41 12.33
CA LEU A 137 3.79 25.91 12.97
C LEU A 137 3.54 25.35 14.37
N ILE A 138 2.74 26.06 15.18
CA ILE A 138 2.51 25.70 16.57
C ILE A 138 1.37 24.68 16.66
N TYR A 139 0.21 25.00 16.09
CA TYR A 139 -0.96 24.13 16.16
C TYR A 139 -0.97 23.01 15.12
N ARG A 140 -0.05 23.03 14.14
CA ARG A 140 0.08 22.02 13.08
C ARG A 140 -1.17 21.88 12.20
N GLN A 141 -1.99 22.94 12.08
CA GLN A 141 -3.20 23.02 11.25
C GLN A 141 -4.27 21.95 11.56
N PRO A 142 -4.82 21.90 12.80
CA PRO A 142 -5.71 20.82 13.22
C PRO A 142 -6.95 20.69 12.34
N GLY A 143 -7.66 21.80 12.06
CA GLY A 143 -8.84 21.80 11.20
C GLY A 143 -8.57 21.34 9.77
N ARG A 144 -7.42 21.72 9.20
CA ARG A 144 -7.01 21.23 7.87
C ARG A 144 -6.72 19.74 7.91
N ASN A 145 -6.00 19.24 8.91
CA ASN A 145 -5.68 17.83 9.00
C ASN A 145 -6.94 16.98 9.22
N ALA A 146 -7.86 17.43 10.07
CA ALA A 146 -9.16 16.80 10.27
C ALA A 146 -9.92 16.71 8.93
N MET A 147 -10.13 17.85 8.27
CA MET A 147 -10.94 17.88 7.04
C MET A 147 -10.23 17.22 5.85
N ALA A 148 -8.99 17.61 5.54
CA ALA A 148 -8.29 17.16 4.34
C ALA A 148 -7.80 15.71 4.40
N ARG A 149 -7.33 15.25 5.57
CA ARG A 149 -6.74 13.90 5.72
C ARG A 149 -7.73 12.90 6.32
N ALA A 150 -8.29 13.23 7.48
CA ALA A 150 -9.12 12.30 8.24
C ALA A 150 -10.56 12.19 7.72
N THR A 151 -11.12 13.25 7.12
CA THR A 151 -12.47 13.22 6.54
C THR A 151 -12.44 12.97 5.04
N LEU A 152 -12.00 13.95 4.23
CA LEU A 152 -12.04 13.87 2.78
C LEU A 152 -11.07 12.83 2.21
N GLY A 153 -9.83 12.82 2.73
CA GLY A 153 -8.82 11.83 2.33
C GLY A 153 -9.20 10.40 2.69
N PHE A 154 -9.93 10.20 3.79
CA PHE A 154 -10.51 8.92 4.19
C PHE A 154 -11.59 8.46 3.20
N CYS A 155 -12.43 9.38 2.73
CA CYS A 155 -13.43 9.12 1.70
C CYS A 155 -12.82 8.92 0.28
N GLY A 156 -11.51 9.11 0.11
CA GLY A 156 -10.80 8.96 -1.17
C GLY A 156 -10.68 10.24 -2.00
N ILE A 157 -11.14 11.39 -1.49
CA ILE A 157 -11.11 12.67 -2.21
C ILE A 157 -9.69 13.27 -2.15
N ARG A 158 -9.03 13.40 -3.31
CA ARG A 158 -7.67 13.93 -3.45
C ARG A 158 -7.45 14.58 -4.83
N PRO A 159 -6.63 15.62 -4.95
CA PRO A 159 -5.96 16.38 -3.87
C PRO A 159 -6.93 17.29 -3.12
N VAL A 160 -6.52 17.74 -1.92
CA VAL A 160 -7.23 18.75 -1.11
C VAL A 160 -6.35 19.98 -0.94
N ARG A 161 -6.78 21.11 -1.51
CA ARG A 161 -6.12 22.41 -1.39
C ARG A 161 -6.73 23.23 -0.26
N SER A 162 -6.01 24.24 0.21
CA SER A 162 -6.46 25.10 1.30
C SER A 162 -6.03 26.53 1.07
N LEU A 163 -6.99 27.45 1.17
CA LEU A 163 -6.82 28.89 1.28
C LEU A 163 -7.19 29.26 2.72
N VAL A 164 -6.25 29.87 3.44
CA VAL A 164 -6.43 30.26 4.84
C VAL A 164 -6.41 31.77 4.94
N CYS A 165 -7.53 32.36 5.36
CA CYS A 165 -7.72 33.80 5.50
C CYS A 165 -7.69 34.16 6.99
N GLY A 166 -6.62 34.80 7.45
CA GLY A 166 -6.49 35.25 8.83
C GLY A 166 -5.28 36.15 9.04
N SER A 167 -5.24 36.98 10.08
CA SER A 167 -6.26 37.15 11.14
C SER A 167 -7.42 38.03 10.69
N VAL A 168 -8.68 37.59 10.84
CA VAL A 168 -9.86 38.34 10.35
C VAL A 168 -10.22 39.54 11.22
N LYS A 169 -10.15 39.42 12.54
CA LYS A 169 -10.46 40.51 13.49
C LYS A 169 -9.71 41.81 13.20
N ASP A 170 -8.47 41.72 12.73
CA ASP A 170 -7.58 42.86 12.45
C ASP A 170 -7.53 43.19 10.95
N ALA A 171 -8.36 42.54 10.13
CA ALA A 171 -8.24 42.62 8.68
C ALA A 171 -8.83 43.93 8.11
N SER A 172 -8.01 44.66 7.36
CA SER A 172 -8.44 45.84 6.60
C SER A 172 -9.38 45.47 5.45
N GLN A 173 -10.08 46.46 4.91
CA GLN A 173 -10.92 46.26 3.73
C GLN A 173 -10.10 45.77 2.53
N GLU A 174 -8.89 46.31 2.32
CA GLU A 174 -7.97 45.87 1.27
C GLU A 174 -7.56 44.40 1.44
N GLN A 175 -7.27 43.96 2.66
CA GLN A 175 -6.92 42.56 2.94
C GLN A 175 -8.10 41.62 2.66
N ARG A 176 -9.33 42.02 3.03
CA ARG A 176 -10.53 41.25 2.73
C ARG A 176 -10.76 41.15 1.22
N GLN A 177 -10.61 42.26 0.49
CA GLN A 177 -10.70 42.27 -0.98
C GLN A 177 -9.62 41.40 -1.62
N HIS A 178 -8.40 41.41 -1.07
CA HIS A 178 -7.33 40.52 -1.53
C HIS A 178 -7.71 39.04 -1.37
N TRP A 179 -8.33 38.65 -0.25
CA TRP A 179 -8.79 37.27 -0.06
C TRP A 179 -9.93 36.88 -1.00
N LEU A 180 -10.86 37.79 -1.29
CA LEU A 180 -11.91 37.57 -2.29
C LEU A 180 -11.32 37.34 -3.67
N GLU A 181 -10.36 38.17 -4.08
CA GLU A 181 -9.65 38.00 -5.34
C GLU A 181 -8.83 36.70 -5.38
N GLN A 182 -8.23 36.28 -4.27
CA GLN A 182 -7.59 34.95 -4.17
C GLN A 182 -8.60 33.81 -4.34
N ALA A 183 -9.76 33.87 -3.68
CA ALA A 183 -10.80 32.87 -3.83
C ALA A 183 -11.31 32.78 -5.28
N ARG A 184 -11.54 33.93 -5.92
CA ARG A 184 -11.90 34.04 -7.34
C ARG A 184 -10.82 33.47 -8.26
N ARG A 185 -9.55 33.78 -8.03
CA ARG A 185 -8.43 33.18 -8.78
C ARG A 185 -8.36 31.67 -8.62
N HIS A 186 -8.61 31.14 -7.43
CA HIS A 186 -8.67 29.70 -7.20
C HIS A 186 -9.82 29.06 -7.98
N GLY A 187 -11.01 29.68 -7.98
CA GLY A 187 -12.12 29.25 -8.84
C GLY A 187 -11.76 29.29 -10.32
N LYS A 188 -11.15 30.38 -10.78
CA LYS A 188 -10.74 30.56 -12.19
C LYS A 188 -9.68 29.56 -12.63
N SER A 189 -8.77 29.16 -11.74
CA SER A 189 -7.70 28.19 -12.04
C SER A 189 -8.20 26.80 -12.43
N LEU A 190 -9.50 26.54 -12.26
CA LEU A 190 -10.15 25.31 -12.69
C LEU A 190 -10.23 25.19 -14.23
N ASP A 191 -9.98 26.28 -14.98
CA ASP A 191 -9.84 26.29 -16.44
C ASP A 191 -8.67 25.39 -16.91
N ARG A 192 -7.63 25.28 -16.08
CA ARG A 192 -6.46 24.40 -16.25
C ARG A 192 -6.72 22.98 -15.74
N GLY A 193 -7.95 22.69 -15.32
CA GLY A 193 -8.35 21.43 -14.73
C GLY A 193 -8.17 21.37 -13.21
N ARG A 194 -8.84 20.40 -12.60
CA ARG A 194 -8.91 20.23 -11.14
C ARG A 194 -7.64 19.68 -10.48
N ILE A 195 -6.74 19.05 -11.25
CA ILE A 195 -5.47 18.48 -10.77
C ILE A 195 -4.35 19.12 -11.58
N THR A 196 -3.35 19.68 -10.90
CA THR A 196 -2.19 20.26 -11.58
C THR A 196 -1.27 19.15 -12.11
N PRO A 197 -0.46 19.40 -13.15
CA PRO A 197 0.49 18.41 -13.67
C PRO A 197 1.44 17.85 -12.59
N GLY A 198 1.92 18.70 -11.67
CA GLY A 198 2.78 18.28 -10.57
C GLY A 198 2.07 17.39 -9.54
N GLU A 199 0.80 17.66 -9.23
CA GLU A 199 -0.02 16.78 -8.37
C GLU A 199 -0.34 15.47 -9.06
N GLN A 200 -0.65 15.49 -10.36
CA GLN A 200 -0.88 14.29 -11.16
C GLN A 200 0.37 13.41 -11.16
N LEU A 201 1.55 14.00 -11.38
CA LEU A 201 2.82 13.28 -11.32
C LEU A 201 3.07 12.66 -9.95
N ARG A 202 2.89 13.41 -8.86
CA ARG A 202 3.06 12.89 -7.49
C ARG A 202 2.07 11.77 -7.18
N HIS A 203 0.82 11.92 -7.60
CA HIS A 203 -0.21 10.90 -7.42
C HIS A 203 0.13 9.63 -8.20
N LYS A 204 0.58 9.76 -9.44
CA LYS A 204 1.02 8.62 -10.26
C LYS A 204 2.28 7.97 -9.71
N ALA A 205 3.26 8.76 -9.26
CA ALA A 205 4.46 8.23 -8.60
C ALA A 205 4.10 7.43 -7.34
N GLY A 206 3.21 7.95 -6.49
CA GLY A 206 2.70 7.23 -5.33
C GLY A 206 1.95 5.95 -5.70
N ALA A 207 1.15 5.97 -6.77
CA ALA A 207 0.47 4.79 -7.27
C ALA A 207 1.46 3.72 -7.77
N TRP A 208 2.51 4.11 -8.49
CA TRP A 208 3.56 3.19 -8.92
C TRP A 208 4.37 2.61 -7.74
N LEU A 209 4.73 3.43 -6.76
CA LEU A 209 5.40 2.96 -5.54
C LEU A 209 4.54 1.94 -4.78
N LYS A 210 3.21 2.16 -4.70
CA LYS A 210 2.27 1.20 -4.13
C LYS A 210 2.22 -0.10 -4.95
N ALA A 211 2.17 0.02 -6.29
CA ALA A 211 2.12 -1.13 -7.21
C ALA A 211 3.37 -2.02 -7.13
N MET A 212 4.55 -1.43 -6.89
CA MET A 212 5.81 -2.17 -6.76
C MET A 212 5.89 -3.03 -5.49
N ARG A 213 5.05 -2.78 -4.48
CA ARG A 213 5.03 -3.51 -3.20
C ARG A 213 6.42 -3.64 -2.54
N LEU A 214 7.15 -2.53 -2.46
CA LEU A 214 8.54 -2.47 -1.99
C LEU A 214 8.79 -3.05 -0.58
N GLN A 215 7.74 -3.24 0.23
CA GLN A 215 7.85 -3.87 1.55
C GLN A 215 8.34 -5.33 1.54
N PHE A 216 8.31 -6.03 0.39
CA PHE A 216 8.76 -7.44 0.28
C PHE A 216 10.23 -7.60 -0.16
N TYR A 217 10.81 -6.54 -0.74
CA TYR A 217 12.16 -6.55 -1.34
C TYR A 217 13.31 -6.67 -0.35
N PRO A 218 13.22 -6.19 0.92
CA PRO A 218 14.30 -6.39 1.88
C PRO A 218 14.71 -7.84 2.05
N MET A 219 13.76 -8.79 1.96
CA MET A 219 14.09 -10.23 2.08
C MET A 219 14.88 -10.74 0.87
N THR A 220 14.45 -10.39 -0.34
CA THR A 220 15.19 -10.71 -1.58
C THR A 220 16.61 -10.16 -1.53
N TRP A 221 16.77 -8.91 -1.07
CA TRP A 221 18.10 -8.30 -0.92
C TRP A 221 18.97 -9.03 0.12
N LEU A 222 18.42 -9.38 1.28
CA LEU A 222 19.16 -10.14 2.31
C LEU A 222 19.62 -11.50 1.80
N ALA A 223 18.71 -12.26 1.16
CA ALA A 223 19.00 -13.58 0.62
C ALA A 223 20.06 -13.52 -0.51
N TYR A 224 19.92 -12.56 -1.43
CA TYR A 224 20.87 -12.36 -2.53
C TYR A 224 22.26 -12.02 -2.00
N THR A 225 22.31 -11.11 -1.01
CA THR A 225 23.57 -10.65 -0.43
C THR A 225 24.25 -11.75 0.38
N ALA A 226 23.51 -12.57 1.11
CA ALA A 226 24.07 -13.75 1.79
C ALA A 226 24.72 -14.73 0.80
N GLY A 227 24.06 -15.00 -0.33
CA GLY A 227 24.65 -15.81 -1.40
C GLY A 227 25.92 -15.19 -1.98
N ALA A 228 25.90 -13.89 -2.25
CA ALA A 228 27.06 -13.17 -2.80
C ALA A 228 28.27 -13.15 -1.85
N LEU A 229 28.04 -12.92 -0.55
CA LEU A 229 29.08 -12.98 0.48
C LEU A 229 29.62 -14.39 0.66
N ALA A 230 28.77 -15.42 0.55
CA ALA A 230 29.21 -16.80 0.62
C ALA A 230 30.15 -17.18 -0.54
N ALA A 231 29.96 -16.60 -1.73
CA ALA A 231 30.86 -16.80 -2.88
C ALA A 231 32.15 -15.97 -2.77
N SER A 232 32.08 -14.76 -2.20
CA SER A 232 33.22 -13.85 -2.09
C SER A 232 33.29 -13.19 -0.68
N PRO A 233 33.80 -13.92 0.33
CA PRO A 233 33.79 -13.46 1.72
C PRO A 233 34.73 -12.28 2.00
N ALA A 234 35.75 -12.05 1.16
CA ALA A 234 36.73 -10.99 1.35
C ALA A 234 36.25 -9.63 0.79
N GLY A 235 35.26 -9.00 1.45
CA GLY A 235 35.02 -7.54 1.47
C GLY A 235 34.69 -6.79 0.17
N GLY A 236 34.69 -7.45 -1.00
CA GLY A 236 34.54 -6.81 -2.30
C GLY A 236 33.12 -6.81 -2.88
N VAL A 237 32.15 -7.47 -2.22
CA VAL A 237 30.80 -7.70 -2.77
C VAL A 237 30.12 -6.39 -3.16
N PHE A 238 30.07 -5.40 -2.26
CA PHE A 238 29.41 -4.12 -2.54
C PHE A 238 30.18 -3.23 -3.54
N GLY A 239 31.48 -3.49 -3.72
CA GLY A 239 32.30 -2.83 -4.74
C GLY A 239 32.22 -3.49 -6.12
N ASN A 240 31.63 -4.69 -6.21
CA ASN A 240 31.56 -5.46 -7.44
C ASN A 240 30.36 -5.01 -8.31
N PRO A 241 30.56 -4.54 -9.55
CA PRO A 241 29.46 -4.17 -10.44
C PRO A 241 28.48 -5.32 -10.74
N LEU A 242 28.98 -6.56 -10.77
CA LEU A 242 28.18 -7.77 -11.02
C LEU A 242 27.17 -8.02 -9.89
N PHE A 243 27.52 -7.66 -8.65
CA PHE A 243 26.60 -7.74 -7.52
C PHE A 243 25.38 -6.86 -7.75
N TRP A 244 25.60 -5.57 -8.05
CA TRP A 244 24.52 -4.61 -8.25
C TRP A 244 23.71 -4.91 -9.51
N LEU A 245 24.37 -5.35 -10.58
CA LEU A 245 23.69 -5.71 -11.81
C LEU A 245 22.83 -6.98 -11.66
N GLY A 246 23.34 -7.99 -10.95
CA GLY A 246 22.56 -9.19 -10.61
C GLY A 246 21.37 -8.88 -9.70
N TYR A 247 21.55 -8.02 -8.69
CA TYR A 247 20.45 -7.54 -7.86
C TYR A 247 19.42 -6.75 -8.68
N LEU A 248 19.87 -5.89 -9.61
CA LEU A 248 18.99 -5.16 -10.52
C LEU A 248 18.14 -6.11 -11.36
N CYS A 249 18.71 -7.22 -11.85
CA CYS A 249 17.96 -8.23 -12.58
C CYS A 249 16.84 -8.84 -11.72
N LEU A 250 17.16 -9.26 -10.49
CA LEU A 250 16.16 -9.82 -9.56
C LEU A 250 15.09 -8.79 -9.17
N PHE A 251 15.51 -7.56 -8.89
CA PHE A 251 14.61 -6.45 -8.58
C PHE A 251 13.62 -6.18 -9.71
N LEU A 252 14.08 -6.10 -10.96
CA LEU A 252 13.23 -5.84 -12.11
C LEU A 252 12.30 -7.01 -12.41
N LEU A 253 12.75 -8.25 -12.21
CA LEU A 253 11.92 -9.45 -12.33
C LEU A 253 10.83 -9.48 -11.25
N GLU A 254 11.15 -9.11 -10.01
CA GLU A 254 10.17 -8.98 -8.92
C GLU A 254 9.14 -7.88 -9.25
N VAL A 255 9.58 -6.71 -9.74
CA VAL A 255 8.70 -5.64 -10.22
C VAL A 255 7.76 -6.15 -11.31
N ALA A 256 8.28 -6.83 -12.33
CA ALA A 256 7.45 -7.38 -13.40
C ALA A 256 6.42 -8.38 -12.85
N THR A 257 6.84 -9.24 -11.93
CA THR A 257 5.98 -10.26 -11.31
C THR A 257 4.83 -9.65 -10.53
N VAL A 258 5.09 -8.67 -9.65
CA VAL A 258 4.02 -8.01 -8.87
C VAL A 258 3.06 -7.22 -9.76
N LEU A 259 3.56 -6.58 -10.82
CA LEU A 259 2.71 -5.85 -11.77
C LEU A 259 1.85 -6.79 -12.63
N ILE A 260 2.39 -7.94 -13.06
CA ILE A 260 1.62 -8.98 -13.73
C ILE A 260 0.54 -9.52 -12.78
N ASN A 261 0.89 -9.74 -11.52
CA ASN A 261 -0.05 -10.19 -10.49
C ASN A 261 -1.23 -9.22 -10.31
N GLU A 262 -0.99 -7.91 -10.26
CA GLU A 262 -2.06 -6.90 -10.21
C GLU A 262 -3.10 -7.07 -11.34
N GLY A 263 -2.64 -7.38 -12.55
CA GLY A 263 -3.50 -7.53 -13.72
C GLY A 263 -4.29 -8.84 -13.70
N VAL A 264 -3.62 -9.95 -13.41
CA VAL A 264 -4.20 -11.30 -13.44
C VAL A 264 -5.15 -11.53 -12.26
N ASP A 265 -4.77 -11.08 -11.07
CA ASP A 265 -5.49 -11.35 -9.82
C ASP A 265 -6.56 -10.30 -9.50
N PHE A 266 -6.75 -9.31 -10.38
CA PHE A 266 -7.76 -8.26 -10.23
C PHE A 266 -9.15 -8.75 -9.76
N PRO A 267 -9.72 -9.86 -10.28
CA PRO A 267 -11.01 -10.37 -9.79
C PRO A 267 -10.98 -10.76 -8.31
N SER A 268 -9.94 -11.51 -7.88
CA SER A 268 -9.78 -11.92 -6.48
C SER A 268 -9.52 -10.69 -5.59
N ASP A 269 -8.60 -9.82 -6.00
CA ASP A 269 -8.24 -8.64 -5.24
C ASP A 269 -9.43 -7.68 -5.05
N ARG A 270 -10.29 -7.54 -6.07
CA ARG A 270 -11.50 -6.70 -6.01
C ARG A 270 -12.48 -7.20 -4.96
N ASP A 271 -12.68 -8.53 -4.89
CA ASP A 271 -13.73 -9.16 -4.08
C ASP A 271 -13.24 -9.48 -2.65
N ASN A 272 -11.95 -9.28 -2.37
CA ASN A 272 -11.36 -9.45 -1.05
C ASN A 272 -11.83 -8.40 -0.02
N ARG A 273 -12.43 -8.88 1.07
CA ARG A 273 -12.96 -8.07 2.18
C ARG A 273 -11.96 -7.81 3.31
N PHE A 274 -10.88 -8.60 3.37
CA PHE A 274 -9.90 -8.64 4.46
C PHE A 274 -8.52 -8.10 4.07
N TYR A 275 -8.43 -7.37 2.96
CA TYR A 275 -7.16 -6.83 2.43
C TYR A 275 -6.41 -5.98 3.46
N SER A 276 -5.08 -5.97 3.35
CA SER A 276 -4.19 -5.19 4.20
C SER A 276 -2.94 -4.75 3.45
N THR A 277 -1.95 -4.19 4.14
CA THR A 277 -0.63 -3.92 3.54
C THR A 277 0.11 -5.19 3.10
N PHE A 278 -0.32 -6.36 3.58
CA PHE A 278 0.29 -7.66 3.26
C PHE A 278 -0.50 -8.47 2.22
N THR A 279 -1.83 -8.32 2.17
CA THR A 279 -2.77 -9.22 1.48
C THR A 279 -3.78 -8.48 0.61
N GLY A 280 -4.34 -9.14 -0.42
CA GLY A 280 -5.34 -8.55 -1.33
C GLY A 280 -4.79 -7.53 -2.35
N GLY A 281 -3.58 -7.77 -2.87
CA GLY A 281 -2.97 -6.90 -3.88
C GLY A 281 -2.49 -5.55 -3.34
N SER A 282 -1.86 -4.74 -4.20
CA SER A 282 -1.58 -3.33 -3.93
C SER A 282 -2.82 -2.44 -4.10
N ARG A 283 -3.88 -2.99 -4.70
CA ARG A 283 -5.20 -2.36 -4.91
C ARG A 283 -5.15 -1.17 -5.88
N VAL A 284 -4.06 -0.94 -6.60
CA VAL A 284 -3.93 0.24 -7.50
C VAL A 284 -4.91 0.20 -8.67
N LEU A 285 -5.24 -0.99 -9.16
CA LEU A 285 -6.31 -1.16 -10.16
C LEU A 285 -7.71 -1.07 -9.52
N VAL A 286 -7.90 -1.67 -8.35
CA VAL A 286 -9.22 -1.70 -7.68
C VAL A 286 -9.65 -0.30 -7.24
N GLU A 287 -8.71 0.51 -6.78
CA GLU A 287 -8.93 1.90 -6.39
C GLU A 287 -8.90 2.87 -7.59
N GLY A 288 -8.63 2.38 -8.81
CA GLY A 288 -8.57 3.21 -10.02
C GLY A 288 -7.40 4.19 -10.06
N LEU A 289 -6.33 3.95 -9.30
CA LEU A 289 -5.13 4.79 -9.27
C LEU A 289 -4.31 4.65 -10.57
N LEU A 290 -4.28 3.44 -11.12
CA LEU A 290 -3.69 3.11 -12.41
C LEU A 290 -4.74 2.47 -13.32
N SER A 291 -4.69 2.81 -14.60
CA SER A 291 -5.48 2.15 -15.63
C SER A 291 -4.81 0.85 -16.08
N ARG A 292 -5.60 -0.08 -16.66
CA ARG A 292 -5.07 -1.31 -17.26
C ARG A 292 -4.06 -1.04 -18.38
N ARG A 293 -4.17 0.09 -19.08
CA ARG A 293 -3.20 0.49 -20.12
C ARG A 293 -1.87 0.90 -19.47
N GLU A 294 -1.91 1.74 -18.45
CA GLU A 294 -0.72 2.15 -17.71
C GLU A 294 -0.01 0.93 -17.09
N LEU A 295 -0.76 0.02 -16.47
CA LEU A 295 -0.19 -1.20 -15.90
C LEU A 295 0.53 -2.04 -16.96
N ARG A 296 -0.08 -2.28 -18.13
CA ARG A 296 0.56 -3.02 -19.24
C ARG A 296 1.84 -2.35 -19.72
N ILE A 297 1.88 -1.02 -19.78
CA ILE A 297 3.09 -0.28 -20.12
C ILE A 297 4.15 -0.49 -19.04
N GLY A 298 3.79 -0.41 -17.75
CA GLY A 298 4.71 -0.66 -16.64
C GLY A 298 5.31 -2.07 -16.68
N ILE A 299 4.49 -3.09 -16.96
CA ILE A 299 4.95 -4.47 -17.15
C ILE A 299 5.96 -4.55 -18.31
N ALA A 300 5.63 -3.96 -19.46
CA ALA A 300 6.52 -3.97 -20.62
C ALA A 300 7.85 -3.26 -20.33
N VAL A 301 7.82 -2.11 -19.66
CA VAL A 301 9.02 -1.37 -19.25
C VAL A 301 9.87 -2.19 -18.29
N ALA A 302 9.26 -2.83 -17.28
CA ALA A 302 9.97 -3.68 -16.33
C ALA A 302 10.63 -4.87 -17.02
N LEU A 303 9.92 -5.55 -17.93
CA LEU A 303 10.45 -6.69 -18.68
C LEU A 303 11.57 -6.28 -19.65
N VAL A 304 11.43 -5.18 -20.37
CA VAL A 304 12.48 -4.68 -21.28
C VAL A 304 13.73 -4.27 -20.48
N ALA A 305 13.55 -3.58 -19.35
CA ALA A 305 14.66 -3.23 -18.47
C ALA A 305 15.33 -4.48 -17.89
N PHE A 306 14.54 -5.50 -17.49
CA PHE A 306 15.05 -6.78 -17.01
C PHE A 306 15.88 -7.50 -18.07
N LEU A 307 15.39 -7.57 -19.32
CA LEU A 307 16.12 -8.19 -20.42
C LEU A 307 17.42 -7.45 -20.74
N ALA A 308 17.39 -6.11 -20.73
CA ALA A 308 18.58 -5.30 -20.93
C ALA A 308 19.62 -5.50 -19.81
N ALA A 309 19.20 -5.50 -18.55
CA ALA A 309 20.06 -5.77 -17.40
C ALA A 309 20.65 -7.19 -17.44
N SER A 310 19.83 -8.18 -17.81
CA SER A 310 20.27 -9.58 -17.94
C SER A 310 21.26 -9.77 -19.09
N ALA A 311 21.04 -9.12 -20.24
CA ALA A 311 21.97 -9.14 -21.36
C ALA A 311 23.30 -8.50 -20.99
N LEU A 312 23.28 -7.37 -20.27
CA LEU A 312 24.49 -6.73 -19.75
C LEU A 312 25.20 -7.66 -18.76
N LEU A 313 24.46 -8.31 -17.84
CA LEU A 313 25.05 -9.24 -16.88
C LEU A 313 25.78 -10.37 -17.60
N LEU A 314 25.11 -11.02 -18.54
CA LEU A 314 25.69 -12.10 -19.35
C LEU A 314 26.91 -11.63 -20.15
N SER A 315 26.89 -10.41 -20.70
CA SER A 315 28.04 -9.88 -21.46
C SER A 315 29.31 -9.67 -20.62
N LEU A 316 29.14 -9.52 -19.29
CA LEU A 316 30.23 -9.33 -18.34
C LEU A 316 30.64 -10.63 -17.63
N MET A 317 29.88 -11.72 -17.81
CA MET A 317 30.19 -13.02 -17.22
C MET A 317 31.31 -13.75 -17.97
N PRO A 318 32.18 -14.50 -17.27
CA PRO A 318 33.14 -15.37 -17.92
C PRO A 318 32.42 -16.49 -18.70
N ALA A 319 33.01 -16.93 -19.82
CA ALA A 319 32.42 -17.94 -20.70
C ALA A 319 32.04 -19.25 -19.97
N SER A 320 32.81 -19.62 -18.94
CA SER A 320 32.55 -20.79 -18.09
C SER A 320 31.27 -20.69 -17.26
N ALA A 321 30.81 -19.48 -16.94
CA ALA A 321 29.61 -19.26 -16.13
C ALA A 321 28.34 -19.01 -16.97
N LEU A 322 28.48 -18.70 -18.27
CA LEU A 322 27.37 -18.28 -19.14
C LEU A 322 26.21 -19.27 -19.16
N VAL A 323 26.48 -20.56 -19.31
CA VAL A 323 25.44 -21.60 -19.37
C VAL A 323 24.67 -21.66 -18.04
N THR A 324 25.39 -21.72 -16.92
CA THR A 324 24.81 -21.80 -15.57
C THR A 324 23.96 -20.56 -15.26
N VAL A 325 24.50 -19.36 -15.50
CA VAL A 325 23.80 -18.08 -15.27
C VAL A 325 22.56 -17.97 -16.16
N SER A 326 22.66 -18.39 -17.43
CA SER A 326 21.53 -18.36 -18.37
C SER A 326 20.42 -19.32 -17.94
N VAL A 327 20.77 -20.56 -17.59
CA VAL A 327 19.79 -21.56 -17.12
C VAL A 327 19.11 -21.09 -15.84
N LEU A 328 19.89 -20.60 -14.87
CA LEU A 328 19.34 -20.07 -13.62
C LEU A 328 18.42 -18.88 -13.87
N GLY A 329 18.83 -17.93 -14.72
CA GLY A 329 18.01 -16.79 -15.09
C GLY A 329 16.70 -17.19 -15.78
N VAL A 330 16.73 -18.18 -16.67
CA VAL A 330 15.52 -18.71 -17.33
C VAL A 330 14.60 -19.40 -16.32
N VAL A 331 15.13 -20.26 -15.45
CA VAL A 331 14.35 -20.94 -14.42
C VAL A 331 13.68 -19.94 -13.48
N MET A 332 14.44 -18.97 -12.96
CA MET A 332 13.90 -17.90 -12.11
C MET A 332 12.83 -17.09 -12.82
N THR A 333 13.02 -16.77 -14.09
CA THR A 333 12.02 -16.04 -14.89
C THR A 333 10.73 -16.84 -15.06
N LEU A 334 10.85 -18.13 -15.39
CA LEU A 334 9.71 -19.03 -15.59
C LEU A 334 8.90 -19.21 -14.30
N LEU A 335 9.58 -19.37 -13.16
CA LEU A 335 8.94 -19.48 -11.85
C LEU A 335 8.27 -18.16 -11.44
N ALA A 336 8.99 -17.04 -11.50
CA ALA A 336 8.48 -15.74 -11.10
C ALA A 336 7.26 -15.30 -11.93
N ILE A 337 7.33 -15.36 -13.27
CA ILE A 337 6.18 -15.01 -14.12
C ILE A 337 5.10 -16.09 -14.03
N GLY A 338 5.49 -17.36 -14.02
CA GLY A 338 4.60 -18.52 -13.95
C GLY A 338 3.86 -18.69 -12.62
N TYR A 339 4.25 -17.95 -11.58
CA TYR A 339 3.54 -17.87 -10.31
C TYR A 339 2.04 -17.61 -10.52
N THR A 340 1.69 -16.66 -11.40
CA THR A 340 0.30 -16.27 -11.67
C THR A 340 -0.07 -16.28 -13.16
N ALA A 341 0.92 -16.12 -14.06
CA ALA A 341 0.66 -16.06 -15.50
C ALA A 341 0.60 -17.46 -16.16
N PRO A 342 -0.16 -17.61 -17.25
CA PRO A 342 -0.14 -18.83 -18.06
C PRO A 342 1.24 -19.05 -18.73
N PRO A 343 1.63 -20.31 -19.02
CA PRO A 343 0.82 -21.53 -18.85
C PRO A 343 0.88 -22.15 -17.44
N LEU A 344 1.83 -21.76 -16.57
CA LEU A 344 2.09 -22.46 -15.31
C LEU A 344 1.05 -22.17 -14.22
N LYS A 345 0.66 -20.90 -14.02
CA LYS A 345 -0.30 -20.44 -13.00
C LYS A 345 -0.16 -21.14 -11.63
N LEU A 346 1.06 -21.23 -11.09
CA LEU A 346 1.37 -22.09 -9.93
C LEU A 346 0.48 -21.80 -8.70
N SER A 347 0.16 -20.53 -8.45
CA SER A 347 -0.75 -20.10 -7.38
C SER A 347 -2.19 -20.61 -7.56
N TYR A 348 -2.65 -20.83 -8.80
CA TYR A 348 -3.96 -21.41 -9.10
C TYR A 348 -3.97 -22.93 -8.91
N HIS A 349 -2.80 -23.57 -8.85
CA HIS A 349 -2.64 -25.01 -8.72
C HIS A 349 -2.13 -25.45 -7.33
N GLY A 350 -2.03 -24.56 -6.35
CA GLY A 350 -1.58 -24.89 -4.99
C GLY A 350 -0.09 -25.13 -4.87
N LEU A 351 0.68 -24.64 -5.85
CA LEU A 351 2.14 -24.66 -5.87
C LEU A 351 2.75 -23.29 -5.61
N GLY A 352 1.94 -22.22 -5.53
CA GLY A 352 2.41 -20.85 -5.38
C GLY A 352 3.21 -20.61 -4.10
N GLU A 353 2.77 -21.16 -2.96
CA GLU A 353 3.48 -21.02 -1.69
C GLU A 353 4.87 -21.67 -1.72
N LEU A 354 4.97 -22.85 -2.34
CA LEU A 354 6.24 -23.55 -2.54
C LEU A 354 7.13 -22.79 -3.52
N ASP A 355 6.56 -22.30 -4.62
CA ASP A 355 7.25 -21.50 -5.63
C ASP A 355 7.87 -20.24 -5.03
N VAL A 356 7.10 -19.46 -4.26
CA VAL A 356 7.61 -18.29 -3.54
C VAL A 356 8.73 -18.69 -2.58
N SER A 357 8.55 -19.77 -1.82
CA SER A 357 9.56 -20.23 -0.85
C SER A 357 10.85 -20.64 -1.55
N VAL A 358 10.79 -21.32 -2.70
CA VAL A 358 11.96 -21.73 -3.49
C VAL A 358 12.64 -20.53 -4.15
N THR A 359 11.88 -19.65 -4.80
CA THR A 359 12.42 -18.50 -5.52
C THR A 359 13.08 -17.50 -4.56
N HIS A 360 12.47 -17.20 -3.41
CA HIS A 360 12.97 -16.21 -2.44
C HIS A 360 13.97 -16.79 -1.42
N SER A 361 14.33 -18.07 -1.53
CA SER A 361 15.43 -18.69 -0.77
C SER A 361 16.50 -19.23 -1.72
N ILE A 362 16.36 -20.49 -2.15
CA ILE A 362 17.29 -21.22 -3.02
C ILE A 362 17.62 -20.42 -4.26
N GLY A 363 16.60 -19.96 -4.99
CA GLY A 363 16.80 -19.25 -6.26
C GLY A 363 17.64 -18.00 -6.10
N VAL A 364 17.22 -17.10 -5.21
CA VAL A 364 17.87 -15.81 -4.97
C VAL A 364 19.26 -15.96 -4.33
N ILE A 365 19.46 -16.88 -3.38
CA ILE A 365 20.78 -17.18 -2.80
C ILE A 365 21.72 -17.73 -3.88
N LEU A 366 21.24 -18.68 -4.69
CA LEU A 366 22.02 -19.27 -5.76
C LEU A 366 22.40 -18.24 -6.83
N CYS A 367 21.51 -17.29 -7.15
CA CYS A 367 21.83 -16.16 -8.02
C CYS A 367 22.98 -15.34 -7.44
N GLY A 368 22.90 -14.93 -6.17
CA GLY A 368 23.98 -14.17 -5.52
C GLY A 368 25.31 -14.91 -5.53
N TYR A 369 25.27 -16.21 -5.24
CA TYR A 369 26.44 -17.07 -5.19
C TYR A 369 27.09 -17.26 -6.58
N VAL A 370 26.30 -17.64 -7.58
CA VAL A 370 26.81 -17.93 -8.93
C VAL A 370 27.25 -16.67 -9.66
N PHE A 371 26.54 -15.55 -9.51
CA PHE A 371 26.90 -14.30 -10.20
C PHE A 371 28.25 -13.74 -9.74
N LEU A 372 28.68 -14.07 -8.52
CA LEU A 372 29.99 -13.70 -8.00
C LEU A 372 31.05 -14.81 -8.10
N GLY A 373 30.80 -15.82 -8.94
CA GLY A 373 31.80 -16.82 -9.32
C GLY A 373 31.74 -18.14 -8.55
N GLY A 374 30.77 -18.33 -7.66
CA GLY A 374 30.53 -19.62 -7.00
C GLY A 374 29.97 -20.67 -7.97
N ALA A 375 30.26 -21.96 -7.73
CA ALA A 375 29.73 -23.03 -8.56
C ALA A 375 28.34 -23.48 -8.07
N TRP A 376 27.40 -23.73 -8.97
CA TRP A 376 26.01 -24.08 -8.59
C TRP A 376 25.91 -25.39 -7.80
N ASN A 377 26.89 -26.28 -7.99
CA ASN A 377 26.98 -27.58 -7.33
C ASN A 377 27.79 -27.54 -6.02
N ASP A 378 28.25 -26.37 -5.59
CA ASP A 378 28.83 -26.20 -4.26
C ASP A 378 27.75 -26.40 -3.19
N VAL A 379 28.12 -27.07 -2.10
CA VAL A 379 27.16 -27.41 -1.01
C VAL A 379 26.69 -26.16 -0.24
N LEU A 380 27.54 -25.14 -0.14
CA LEU A 380 27.32 -23.94 0.68
C LEU A 380 26.00 -23.19 0.39
N PRO A 381 25.69 -22.76 -0.84
CA PRO A 381 24.45 -22.03 -1.14
C PRO A 381 23.19 -22.84 -0.78
N TRP A 382 23.22 -24.18 -0.90
CA TRP A 382 22.08 -25.03 -0.54
C TRP A 382 21.88 -25.12 0.97
N LEU A 383 22.96 -25.23 1.74
CA LEU A 383 22.90 -25.21 3.21
C LEU A 383 22.41 -23.86 3.76
N LEU A 384 22.79 -22.76 3.12
CA LEU A 384 22.28 -21.42 3.46
C LEU A 384 20.78 -21.29 3.17
N SER A 385 20.31 -21.92 2.09
CA SER A 385 18.94 -21.74 1.61
C SER A 385 17.90 -22.55 2.39
N LEU A 386 18.26 -23.75 2.88
CA LEU A 386 17.28 -24.66 3.48
C LEU A 386 16.57 -24.07 4.73
N PRO A 387 17.27 -23.50 5.74
CA PRO A 387 16.60 -22.87 6.87
C PRO A 387 15.69 -21.71 6.45
N LEU A 388 16.13 -20.90 5.48
CA LEU A 388 15.37 -19.77 4.97
C LEU A 388 14.10 -20.23 4.22
N LEU A 389 14.20 -21.26 3.38
CA LEU A 389 13.04 -21.86 2.69
C LEU A 389 11.95 -22.26 3.69
N LEU A 390 12.36 -22.97 4.76
CA LEU A 390 11.44 -23.40 5.81
C LEU A 390 10.81 -22.21 6.54
N ALA A 391 11.58 -21.14 6.74
CA ALA A 391 11.11 -19.94 7.41
C ALA A 391 10.13 -19.10 6.57
N ILE A 392 10.21 -19.13 5.24
CA ILE A 392 9.28 -18.41 4.34
C ILE A 392 7.90 -19.06 4.30
N MET A 393 7.84 -20.39 4.37
CA MET A 393 6.59 -21.18 4.24
C MET A 393 5.45 -20.73 5.18
N PRO A 394 5.67 -20.47 6.48
CA PRO A 394 4.63 -19.93 7.36
C PRO A 394 4.06 -18.61 6.87
N SER A 395 4.92 -17.67 6.47
CA SER A 395 4.50 -16.32 6.05
C SER A 395 3.64 -16.37 4.80
N ILE A 396 4.09 -17.08 3.76
CA ILE A 396 3.34 -17.14 2.51
C ILE A 396 2.04 -17.94 2.67
N THR A 397 2.03 -19.00 3.48
CA THR A 397 0.82 -19.78 3.78
C THR A 397 -0.22 -18.94 4.53
N LEU A 398 0.23 -18.19 5.56
CA LEU A 398 -0.63 -17.30 6.34
C LEU A 398 -1.23 -16.19 5.48
N SER A 399 -0.46 -15.66 4.53
CA SER A 399 -0.94 -14.60 3.62
C SER A 399 -2.16 -15.03 2.79
N GLY A 400 -2.37 -16.34 2.59
CA GLY A 400 -3.53 -16.89 1.90
C GLY A 400 -4.82 -16.92 2.74
N ILE A 401 -4.75 -16.73 4.06
CA ILE A 401 -5.92 -16.80 4.96
C ILE A 401 -6.89 -15.61 4.76
N PRO A 402 -6.43 -14.34 4.75
CA PRO A 402 -7.32 -13.20 4.46
C PRO A 402 -7.95 -13.30 3.07
N ASP A 403 -7.24 -13.91 2.12
CA ASP A 403 -7.64 -13.99 0.72
C ASP A 403 -8.45 -15.26 0.42
N LEU A 404 -8.72 -16.12 1.42
CA LEU A 404 -9.22 -17.48 1.23
C LEU A 404 -10.54 -17.53 0.43
N GLU A 405 -11.53 -16.76 0.83
CA GLU A 405 -12.85 -16.74 0.18
C GLU A 405 -12.78 -16.13 -1.23
N ALA A 406 -12.06 -15.02 -1.37
CA ALA A 406 -11.91 -14.33 -2.65
C ALA A 406 -11.13 -15.17 -3.67
N ASN A 407 -10.08 -15.84 -3.23
CA ASN A 407 -9.30 -16.76 -4.05
C ASN A 407 -10.14 -17.98 -4.48
N ALA A 408 -10.92 -18.56 -3.56
CA ALA A 408 -11.82 -19.66 -3.88
C ALA A 408 -12.87 -19.24 -4.92
N ALA A 409 -13.48 -18.06 -4.76
CA ALA A 409 -14.44 -17.50 -5.71
C ALA A 409 -13.83 -17.20 -7.09
N ALA A 410 -12.56 -16.79 -7.13
CA ALA A 410 -11.80 -16.57 -8.36
C ALA A 410 -11.24 -17.85 -8.99
N GLY A 411 -11.50 -19.03 -8.41
CA GLY A 411 -11.05 -20.33 -8.91
C GLY A 411 -9.58 -20.67 -8.60
N LYS A 412 -8.90 -19.90 -7.74
CA LYS A 412 -7.54 -20.24 -7.27
C LYS A 412 -7.60 -21.38 -6.25
N ARG A 413 -6.64 -22.30 -6.35
CA ARG A 413 -6.50 -23.43 -5.43
C ARG A 413 -5.21 -23.35 -4.62
N THR A 414 -4.96 -22.19 -3.99
CA THR A 414 -3.82 -21.97 -3.08
C THR A 414 -3.81 -23.00 -1.93
N LEU A 415 -2.70 -23.16 -1.21
CA LEU A 415 -2.66 -24.08 -0.07
C LEU A 415 -3.70 -23.71 0.98
N ALA A 416 -3.92 -22.42 1.23
CA ALA A 416 -4.96 -21.96 2.14
C ALA A 416 -6.37 -22.36 1.70
N VAL A 417 -6.67 -22.32 0.39
CA VAL A 417 -7.95 -22.79 -0.15
C VAL A 417 -8.08 -24.31 -0.05
N ARG A 418 -7.02 -25.06 -0.37
CA ARG A 418 -7.03 -26.54 -0.35
C ARG A 418 -7.13 -27.13 1.06
N LEU A 419 -6.41 -26.54 2.01
CA LEU A 419 -6.31 -27.03 3.39
C LEU A 419 -7.33 -26.39 4.32
N GLY A 420 -7.99 -25.32 3.86
CA GLY A 420 -8.77 -24.42 4.70
C GLY A 420 -7.90 -23.67 5.72
N GLN A 421 -8.53 -22.77 6.48
CA GLN A 421 -7.83 -21.95 7.47
C GLN A 421 -7.10 -22.78 8.52
N ARG A 422 -7.76 -23.81 9.08
CA ARG A 422 -7.14 -24.65 10.13
C ARG A 422 -5.92 -25.40 9.60
N GLY A 423 -6.03 -25.99 8.42
CA GLY A 423 -4.90 -26.69 7.81
C GLY A 423 -3.75 -25.74 7.43
N ALA A 424 -4.05 -24.53 6.94
CA ALA A 424 -3.06 -23.49 6.69
C ALA A 424 -2.31 -23.07 7.97
N LEU A 425 -3.02 -22.89 9.08
CA LEU A 425 -2.42 -22.56 10.38
C LEU A 425 -1.54 -23.71 10.91
N MET A 426 -1.99 -24.97 10.77
CA MET A 426 -1.20 -26.14 11.16
C MET A 426 0.05 -26.31 10.31
N LEU A 427 -0.05 -26.03 9.00
CA LEU A 427 1.10 -26.04 8.10
C LEU A 427 2.10 -24.96 8.50
N ALA A 428 1.63 -23.73 8.74
CA ALA A 428 2.48 -22.63 9.22
C ALA A 428 3.18 -23.00 10.54
N LEU A 429 2.46 -23.59 11.50
CA LEU A 429 3.02 -24.05 12.78
C LEU A 429 4.12 -25.10 12.56
N SER A 430 3.86 -26.09 11.70
CA SER A 430 4.81 -27.16 11.40
C SER A 430 6.10 -26.59 10.80
N PHE A 431 5.99 -25.69 9.83
CA PHE A 431 7.15 -25.06 9.20
C PHE A 431 7.87 -24.06 10.12
N THR A 432 7.17 -23.39 11.04
CA THR A 432 7.82 -22.58 12.09
C THR A 432 8.75 -23.45 12.94
N LEU A 433 8.29 -24.61 13.39
CA LEU A 433 9.09 -25.56 14.18
C LEU A 433 10.23 -26.15 13.36
N LEU A 434 9.98 -26.54 12.10
CA LEU A 434 11.01 -27.05 11.20
C LEU A 434 12.10 -26.03 10.93
N ALA A 435 11.75 -24.77 10.67
CA ALA A 435 12.72 -23.70 10.49
C ALA A 435 13.54 -23.46 11.76
N GLY A 436 12.90 -23.50 12.94
CA GLY A 436 13.57 -23.35 14.22
C GLY A 436 14.57 -24.46 14.50
N GLY A 437 14.15 -25.70 14.26
CA GLY A 437 15.00 -26.89 14.32
C GLY A 437 16.15 -26.83 13.32
N ALA A 438 15.88 -26.44 12.07
CA ALA A 438 16.91 -26.29 11.04
C ALA A 438 17.95 -25.23 11.41
N GLY A 439 17.53 -24.08 11.94
CA GLY A 439 18.45 -23.06 12.45
C GLY A 439 19.34 -23.57 13.60
N LEU A 440 18.74 -24.30 14.56
CA LEU A 440 19.47 -24.92 15.67
C LEU A 440 20.48 -25.97 15.19
N ILE A 441 20.05 -26.86 14.29
CA ILE A 441 20.91 -27.90 13.71
C ILE A 441 22.06 -27.26 12.93
N SER A 442 21.77 -26.24 12.11
CA SER A 442 22.79 -25.50 11.37
C SER A 442 23.84 -24.88 12.30
N GLN A 443 23.42 -24.32 13.43
CA GLN A 443 24.35 -23.81 14.44
C GLN A 443 25.15 -24.93 15.11
N MET A 444 24.48 -25.98 15.61
CA MET A 444 25.13 -27.06 16.38
C MET A 444 26.13 -27.87 15.54
N MET A 445 25.82 -28.09 14.28
CA MET A 445 26.67 -28.84 13.35
C MET A 445 27.65 -27.94 12.59
N ASN A 446 27.68 -26.64 12.90
CA ASN A 446 28.51 -25.65 12.20
C ASN A 446 28.33 -25.68 10.67
N LEU A 447 27.08 -25.85 10.20
CA LEU A 447 26.77 -25.89 8.78
C LEU A 447 27.00 -24.52 8.14
N ALA A 448 27.19 -24.53 6.82
CA ALA A 448 27.43 -23.31 6.02
C ALA A 448 28.57 -22.43 6.55
N GLY A 449 29.65 -23.06 7.07
CA GLY A 449 30.83 -22.34 7.53
C GLY A 449 30.59 -21.42 8.73
N GLY A 450 29.60 -21.71 9.57
CA GLY A 450 29.28 -20.88 10.74
C GLY A 450 28.38 -19.67 10.44
N ALA A 451 27.82 -19.56 9.24
CA ALA A 451 26.91 -18.47 8.85
C ALA A 451 25.68 -18.34 9.79
N PHE A 452 25.31 -19.42 10.48
CA PHE A 452 24.19 -19.46 11.42
C PHE A 452 24.62 -19.40 12.90
N GLU A 453 25.87 -19.05 13.19
CA GLU A 453 26.37 -19.00 14.57
C GLU A 453 25.59 -17.98 15.43
N GLY A 454 24.98 -18.49 16.50
CA GLY A 454 24.18 -17.71 17.46
C GLY A 454 22.72 -17.51 17.04
N ILE A 455 22.28 -18.05 15.89
CA ILE A 455 20.90 -17.89 15.41
C ILE A 455 19.88 -18.44 16.41
N ALA A 456 20.22 -19.48 17.17
CA ALA A 456 19.31 -20.12 18.13
C ALA A 456 18.83 -19.14 19.21
N TYR A 457 19.64 -18.16 19.61
CA TYR A 457 19.25 -17.15 20.60
C TYR A 457 18.10 -16.26 20.13
N ALA A 458 17.92 -16.09 18.82
CA ALA A 458 16.84 -15.31 18.24
C ALA A 458 15.68 -16.20 17.77
N VAL A 459 16.00 -17.28 17.06
CA VAL A 459 15.02 -18.12 16.37
C VAL A 459 14.23 -18.99 17.34
N ILE A 460 14.84 -19.57 18.38
CA ILE A 460 14.11 -20.43 19.34
C ILE A 460 13.03 -19.66 20.12
N PRO A 461 13.32 -18.52 20.79
CA PRO A 461 12.27 -17.77 21.48
C PRO A 461 11.22 -17.24 20.52
N HIS A 462 11.61 -16.83 19.29
CA HIS A 462 10.65 -16.35 18.31
C HIS A 462 9.76 -17.48 17.75
N ALA A 463 10.31 -18.66 17.51
CA ALA A 463 9.56 -19.85 17.11
C ALA A 463 8.55 -20.25 18.19
N ALA A 464 8.93 -20.17 19.47
CA ALA A 464 8.02 -20.42 20.60
C ALA A 464 6.87 -19.41 20.64
N LEU A 465 7.18 -18.11 20.50
CA LEU A 465 6.17 -17.05 20.45
C LEU A 465 5.21 -17.24 19.26
N LEU A 466 5.74 -17.45 18.06
CA LEU A 466 4.93 -17.63 16.85
C LEU A 466 4.09 -18.90 16.94
N SER A 467 4.64 -19.99 17.46
CA SER A 467 3.90 -21.24 17.70
C SER A 467 2.75 -21.04 18.68
N TRP A 468 2.97 -20.29 19.77
CA TRP A 468 1.93 -19.93 20.71
C TRP A 468 0.82 -19.08 20.08
N LEU A 469 1.19 -18.07 19.27
CA LEU A 469 0.23 -17.24 18.53
C LEU A 469 -0.61 -18.08 17.53
N LEU A 470 0.04 -19.01 16.83
CA LEU A 470 -0.62 -19.94 15.90
C LEU A 470 -1.57 -20.88 16.63
N ALA A 471 -1.13 -21.51 17.72
CA ALA A 471 -1.96 -22.38 18.56
C ALA A 471 -3.19 -21.64 19.09
N LYS A 472 -2.98 -20.45 19.66
CA LYS A 472 -4.07 -19.58 20.14
C LYS A 472 -5.06 -19.23 19.01
N ARG A 473 -4.56 -18.97 17.79
CA ARG A 473 -5.43 -18.69 16.64
C ARG A 473 -6.23 -19.93 16.22
N ILE A 474 -5.61 -21.11 16.22
CA ILE A 474 -6.26 -22.40 15.92
C ILE A 474 -7.37 -22.69 16.94
N GLU A 475 -7.05 -22.59 18.23
CA GLU A 475 -7.99 -22.83 19.35
C GLU A 475 -9.16 -21.86 19.34
N SER A 476 -8.92 -20.60 18.95
CA SER A 476 -9.98 -19.58 18.94
C SER A 476 -11.14 -19.89 18.00
N GLY A 477 -10.94 -20.76 17.00
CA GLY A 477 -11.98 -21.12 16.02
C GLY A 477 -12.52 -19.95 15.19
N LYS A 478 -11.92 -18.75 15.29
CA LYS A 478 -12.40 -17.55 14.60
C LYS A 478 -12.37 -17.77 13.08
N PRO A 479 -13.40 -17.31 12.34
CA PRO A 479 -13.46 -17.45 10.90
C PRO A 479 -12.30 -16.74 10.20
N ALA A 480 -12.14 -17.04 8.91
CA ALA A 480 -11.08 -16.47 8.09
C ALA A 480 -11.24 -14.95 8.07
N GLY A 481 -10.10 -14.27 8.11
CA GLY A 481 -10.09 -12.83 8.14
C GLY A 481 -8.70 -12.27 8.35
N ARG A 482 -8.64 -10.97 8.68
CA ARG A 482 -7.38 -10.25 8.82
C ARG A 482 -6.53 -10.80 9.97
N ILE A 483 -5.24 -11.02 9.70
CA ILE A 483 -4.27 -11.61 10.64
C ILE A 483 -2.94 -10.83 10.66
N ASP A 484 -2.99 -9.51 10.50
CA ASP A 484 -1.79 -8.65 10.37
C ASP A 484 -0.74 -8.84 11.46
N GLY A 485 -1.14 -9.02 12.72
CA GLY A 485 -0.20 -9.25 13.82
C GLY A 485 0.54 -10.58 13.69
N LEU A 486 -0.16 -11.64 13.28
CA LEU A 486 0.43 -12.93 13.01
C LEU A 486 1.32 -12.88 11.76
N MET A 487 0.93 -12.09 10.77
CA MET A 487 1.72 -11.86 9.57
C MET A 487 3.01 -11.11 9.86
N ALA A 488 2.96 -10.04 10.66
CA ALA A 488 4.14 -9.31 11.09
C ALA A 488 5.10 -10.22 11.86
N ALA A 489 4.61 -11.02 12.81
CA ALA A 489 5.42 -11.97 13.56
C ALA A 489 6.07 -13.03 12.66
N SER A 490 5.32 -13.56 11.69
CA SER A 490 5.86 -14.54 10.73
C SER A 490 6.92 -13.93 9.81
N LEU A 491 6.69 -12.71 9.29
CA LEU A 491 7.66 -12.04 8.41
C LEU A 491 8.94 -11.65 9.16
N THR A 492 8.84 -11.15 10.39
CA THR A 492 10.03 -10.85 11.21
C THR A 492 10.78 -12.11 11.60
N TYR A 493 10.10 -13.27 11.71
CA TYR A 493 10.77 -14.55 11.94
C TYR A 493 11.67 -14.94 10.77
N VAL A 494 11.25 -14.70 9.53
CA VAL A 494 12.07 -14.96 8.34
C VAL A 494 13.36 -14.13 8.32
N LEU A 495 13.30 -12.86 8.77
CA LEU A 495 14.44 -11.96 8.73
C LEU A 495 15.66 -12.50 9.46
N TRP A 496 15.49 -13.28 10.54
CA TRP A 496 16.61 -13.90 11.27
C TRP A 496 17.46 -14.80 10.38
N PHE A 497 16.82 -15.54 9.47
CA PHE A 497 17.49 -16.48 8.57
C PHE A 497 18.22 -15.79 7.41
N GLY A 498 17.97 -14.50 7.17
CA GLY A 498 18.75 -13.68 6.24
C GLY A 498 19.82 -12.83 6.95
N LEU A 499 19.49 -12.25 8.11
CA LEU A 499 20.37 -11.34 8.85
C LEU A 499 21.58 -12.06 9.45
N PHE A 500 21.41 -13.24 10.04
CA PHE A 500 22.54 -13.96 10.64
C PHE A 500 23.60 -14.34 9.58
N PRO A 501 23.24 -15.01 8.47
CA PRO A 501 24.20 -15.25 7.39
C PRO A 501 24.83 -13.97 6.85
N LEU A 502 24.04 -12.90 6.68
CA LEU A 502 24.58 -11.62 6.21
C LEU A 502 25.69 -11.10 7.12
N PHE A 503 25.44 -10.99 8.43
CA PHE A 503 26.43 -10.44 9.37
C PHE A 503 27.65 -11.34 9.55
N ARG A 504 27.45 -12.66 9.54
CA ARG A 504 28.53 -13.64 9.75
C ARG A 504 29.40 -13.85 8.53
N LEU A 505 28.87 -13.66 7.33
CA LEU A 505 29.65 -13.76 6.09
C LEU A 505 30.29 -12.43 5.69
N ALA A 506 29.85 -11.30 6.27
CA ALA A 506 30.40 -9.98 5.99
C ALA A 506 31.54 -9.54 6.93
N GLY A 507 31.65 -10.16 8.11
CA GLY A 507 32.73 -9.95 9.09
C GLY A 507 33.74 -11.08 9.02
#